data_AF-A0A0P0L3Q5-F1
#
_entry.id   AF-A0A0P0L3Q5-F1
#
_cell.length_a   1.000
_cell.length_b   1.000
_cell.length_c   1.000
_cell.angle_alpha   90.00
_cell.angle_beta   90.00
_cell.angle_gamma   90.00
#
_symmetry.space_group_name_H-M   'P 1'
#
loop_
_entity.id
_entity.type
_entity.pdbx_description
1 polymer ?
#
loop_
_entity_poly.entity_id
_entity_poly.type
_entity_poly.pdbx_seq_one_letter_code
_entity_poly.pdbx_strand_id
1 'polypeptide(L)'
;MEILKGNDMTTAEIINQAVKMINEHDFFWCYADYEATAREAARGHMAAFVELINKVSAEVRFVELINKVSAEVREALKDLWMARHEWAKKNMFEIDREALRVYEVKEAAVLAALTTPTDLLMVA
;
A
#
# COMPACT_ATOMS: atom_id res chain seq x y z
N MET A 1 4.11 2.63 37.54
CA MET A 1 3.49 3.49 36.51
C MET A 1 3.84 2.87 35.19
N GLU A 2 3.01 1.94 34.71
CA GLU A 2 3.15 1.37 33.38
C GLU A 2 2.78 2.46 32.38
N ILE A 3 3.77 2.92 31.62
CA ILE A 3 3.50 3.74 30.44
C ILE A 3 2.84 2.79 29.46
N LEU A 4 1.52 2.94 29.28
CA LEU A 4 0.80 2.33 28.18
C LEU A 4 1.47 2.78 26.88
N LYS A 5 2.37 1.96 26.35
CA LYS A 5 2.84 2.05 24.97
C LYS A 5 1.57 2.08 24.12
N GLY A 6 1.36 3.14 23.35
CA GLY A 6 0.35 3.12 22.30
C GLY A 6 0.59 1.86 21.45
N ASN A 7 -0.49 1.18 21.07
CA ASN A 7 -0.43 0.09 20.08
C ASN A 7 -0.04 0.69 18.73
N ASP A 8 1.24 0.97 18.58
CA ASP A 8 1.89 1.36 17.34
C ASP A 8 1.88 0.13 16.39
N MET A 9 1.35 0.33 15.18
CA MET A 9 1.11 -0.77 14.22
C MET A 9 2.44 -1.24 13.64
N THR A 10 2.69 -2.54 13.71
CA THR A 10 3.87 -3.14 13.08
C THR A 10 3.88 -2.90 11.56
N THR A 11 5.07 -2.94 10.94
CA THR A 11 5.21 -2.83 9.48
C THR A 11 4.34 -3.85 8.73
N ALA A 12 4.18 -5.07 9.28
CA ALA A 12 3.34 -6.10 8.69
C ALA A 12 1.84 -5.75 8.75
N GLU A 13 1.36 -5.21 9.87
CA GLU A 13 -0.02 -4.72 10.00
C GLU A 13 -0.29 -3.54 9.06
N ILE A 14 0.69 -2.64 8.91
CA ILE A 14 0.59 -1.52 7.97
C ILE A 14 0.49 -2.01 6.52
N ILE A 15 1.36 -2.94 6.09
CA ILE A 15 1.33 -3.48 4.72
C ILE A 15 0.01 -4.22 4.47
N ASN A 16 -0.45 -5.07 5.38
CA ASN A 16 -1.72 -5.79 5.23
C ASN A 16 -2.90 -4.83 5.12
N GLN A 17 -2.95 -3.80 5.97
CA GLN A 17 -3.98 -2.78 5.92
C GLN A 17 -3.90 -1.97 4.62
N ALA A 18 -2.70 -1.66 4.14
CA ALA A 18 -2.49 -0.94 2.88
C ALA A 18 -2.96 -1.74 1.66
N VAL A 19 -2.65 -3.04 1.60
CA VAL A 19 -3.14 -3.95 0.53
C VAL A 19 -4.66 -4.05 0.57
N LYS A 20 -5.26 -4.18 1.76
CA LYS A 20 -6.71 -4.16 1.93
C LYS A 20 -7.34 -2.87 1.40
N MET A 21 -6.80 -1.72 1.77
CA MET A 21 -7.28 -0.41 1.30
C MET A 21 -7.15 -0.26 -0.22
N ILE A 22 -6.07 -0.77 -0.83
CA ILE A 22 -5.94 -0.81 -2.29
C ILE A 22 -7.06 -1.65 -2.91
N ASN A 23 -7.41 -2.78 -2.31
CA ASN A 23 -8.48 -3.65 -2.84
C ASN A 23 -9.89 -3.07 -2.67
N GLU A 24 -10.11 -2.30 -1.60
CA GLU A 24 -11.39 -1.64 -1.30
C GLU A 24 -11.54 -0.28 -1.99
N HIS A 25 -10.45 0.30 -2.51
CA HIS A 25 -10.50 1.63 -3.11
C HIS A 25 -11.29 1.64 -4.41
N ASP A 26 -12.15 2.63 -4.52
CA ASP A 26 -12.95 2.88 -5.70
C ASP A 26 -12.15 3.68 -6.73
N PHE A 27 -11.48 2.99 -7.65
CA PHE A 27 -10.65 3.61 -8.69
C PHE A 27 -11.45 4.27 -9.83
N PHE A 28 -12.77 4.20 -9.83
CA PHE A 28 -13.61 4.85 -10.83
C PHE A 28 -13.85 6.34 -10.52
N TRP A 29 -13.32 6.84 -9.40
CA TRP A 29 -13.48 8.23 -8.97
C TRP A 29 -13.02 9.30 -9.97
N CYS A 30 -12.12 8.93 -10.89
CA CYS A 30 -11.54 9.83 -11.88
C CYS A 30 -12.45 10.11 -13.10
N TYR A 31 -13.61 9.46 -13.21
CA TYR A 31 -14.52 9.66 -14.34
C TYR A 31 -15.37 10.94 -14.22
N ALA A 32 -15.73 11.50 -15.39
CA ALA A 32 -16.42 12.77 -15.51
C ALA A 32 -17.83 12.74 -14.89
N ASP A 33 -18.58 11.65 -15.15
CA ASP A 33 -19.95 11.46 -14.65
C ASP A 33 -20.01 10.92 -13.21
N TYR A 34 -18.87 10.86 -12.52
CA TYR A 34 -18.80 10.34 -11.17
C TYR A 34 -19.44 11.31 -10.17
N GLU A 35 -20.27 10.77 -9.26
CA GLU A 35 -20.97 11.57 -8.26
C GLU A 35 -19.96 12.34 -7.39
N ALA A 36 -20.26 13.61 -7.09
CA ALA A 36 -19.36 14.47 -6.34
C ALA A 36 -19.00 13.88 -4.96
N THR A 37 -19.99 13.32 -4.26
CA THR A 37 -19.85 12.67 -2.95
C THR A 37 -18.95 11.42 -3.03
N ALA A 38 -19.14 10.58 -4.03
CA ALA A 38 -18.33 9.38 -4.25
C ALA A 38 -16.87 9.75 -4.60
N ARG A 39 -16.67 10.82 -5.38
CA ARG A 39 -15.34 11.37 -5.68
C ARG A 39 -14.63 11.89 -4.43
N GLU A 40 -15.35 12.59 -3.55
CA GLU A 40 -14.81 13.06 -2.27
C GLU A 40 -14.45 11.89 -1.34
N ALA A 41 -15.31 10.87 -1.26
CA ALA A 41 -15.04 9.65 -0.49
C ALA A 41 -13.78 8.94 -0.98
N ALA A 42 -13.62 8.77 -2.30
CA ALA A 42 -12.42 8.18 -2.88
C ALA A 42 -11.16 9.01 -2.58
N ARG A 43 -11.22 10.34 -2.69
CA ARG A 43 -10.10 11.22 -2.29
C ARG A 43 -9.75 11.07 -0.81
N GLY A 44 -10.75 11.00 0.07
CA GLY A 44 -10.56 10.76 1.49
C GLY A 44 -9.89 9.41 1.76
N HIS A 45 -10.32 8.36 1.06
CA HIS A 45 -9.72 7.03 1.18
C HIS A 45 -8.26 7.01 0.69
N MET A 46 -7.94 7.70 -0.39
CA MET A 46 -6.56 7.88 -0.87
C MET A 46 -5.69 8.65 0.15
N ALA A 47 -6.23 9.71 0.76
CA ALA A 47 -5.51 10.47 1.78
C ALA A 47 -5.20 9.59 3.02
N ALA A 48 -6.17 8.78 3.46
CA ALA A 48 -5.98 7.82 4.55
C ALA A 48 -4.91 6.76 4.21
N PHE A 49 -4.88 6.27 2.96
CA PHE A 49 -3.83 5.36 2.49
C PHE A 49 -2.44 6.01 2.56
N VAL A 50 -2.31 7.26 2.09
CA VAL A 50 -1.04 8.01 2.15
C VAL A 50 -0.59 8.23 3.60
N GLU A 51 -1.51 8.57 4.50
CA GLU A 51 -1.21 8.70 5.93
C GLU A 51 -0.70 7.37 6.52
N LEU A 52 -1.37 6.26 6.21
CA LEU A 52 -1.00 4.92 6.67
C LEU A 52 0.42 4.53 6.23
N ILE A 53 0.76 4.66 4.93
CA ILE A 53 2.08 4.27 4.45
C ILE A 53 3.20 5.19 4.92
N ASN A 54 2.87 6.43 5.32
CA ASN A 54 3.85 7.35 5.94
C ASN A 54 4.14 6.98 7.40
N LYS A 55 3.25 6.25 8.10
CA LYS A 55 3.53 5.72 9.45
C LYS A 55 4.67 4.69 9.45
N VAL A 56 4.87 3.97 8.33
CA VAL A 56 6.01 3.06 8.12
C VAL A 56 7.36 3.79 8.30
N SER A 57 7.42 5.11 8.02
CA SER A 57 8.65 5.91 8.15
C SER A 57 8.87 6.50 9.55
N ALA A 58 7.86 6.55 10.43
CA ALA A 58 7.94 7.29 11.69
C ALA A 58 8.43 6.44 12.89
N GLU A 59 8.24 5.13 12.86
CA GLU A 59 8.43 4.27 14.04
C GLU A 59 9.88 3.82 14.30
N VAL A 60 10.80 3.93 13.34
CA VAL A 60 12.05 3.15 13.43
C VAL A 60 13.30 3.99 13.73
N ARG A 61 13.62 4.11 15.01
CA ARG A 61 14.89 4.66 15.51
C ARG A 61 16.03 3.62 15.45
N PHE A 62 16.46 3.22 14.25
CA PHE A 62 17.79 2.62 13.97
C PHE A 62 18.15 2.92 12.50
N VAL A 63 19.13 3.81 12.28
CA VAL A 63 18.95 5.00 11.42
C VAL A 63 19.24 4.86 9.91
N GLU A 64 19.76 3.75 9.38
CA GLU A 64 20.04 3.66 7.93
C GLU A 64 19.45 2.43 7.24
N LEU A 65 19.70 1.23 7.76
CA LEU A 65 19.23 -0.01 7.13
C LEU A 65 17.70 -0.09 7.11
N ILE A 66 17.04 0.33 8.20
CA ILE A 66 15.58 0.24 8.31
C ILE A 66 14.87 1.38 7.57
N ASN A 67 15.50 2.55 7.45
CA ASN A 67 14.99 3.64 6.62
C ASN A 67 14.97 3.30 5.12
N LYS A 68 15.89 2.44 4.67
CA LYS A 68 15.89 1.93 3.31
C LYS A 68 14.74 0.94 3.09
N VAL A 69 14.53 0.01 4.02
CA VAL A 69 13.41 -0.95 3.97
C VAL A 69 12.06 -0.22 4.01
N SER A 70 11.89 0.81 4.85
CA SER A 70 10.65 1.59 4.92
C SER A 70 10.39 2.39 3.64
N ALA A 71 11.43 2.91 2.99
CA ALA A 71 11.31 3.58 1.70
C ALA A 71 10.94 2.59 0.58
N GLU A 72 11.58 1.43 0.52
CA GLU A 72 11.29 0.38 -0.46
C GLU A 72 9.86 -0.15 -0.33
N VAL A 73 9.39 -0.41 0.90
CA VAL A 73 8.00 -0.81 1.17
C VAL A 73 7.02 0.28 0.72
N ARG A 74 7.31 1.55 1.02
CA ARG A 74 6.45 2.67 0.62
C ARG A 74 6.37 2.81 -0.89
N GLU A 75 7.49 2.71 -1.60
CA GLU A 75 7.49 2.76 -3.07
C GLU A 75 6.77 1.53 -3.65
N ALA A 76 6.95 0.33 -3.09
CA ALA A 76 6.23 -0.87 -3.54
C ALA A 76 4.71 -0.74 -3.36
N LEU A 77 4.24 -0.15 -2.25
CA LEU A 77 2.82 0.10 -2.01
C LEU A 77 2.24 1.15 -2.97
N LYS A 78 2.99 2.21 -3.30
CA LYS A 78 2.59 3.17 -4.35
C LYS A 78 2.52 2.51 -5.72
N ASP A 79 3.50 1.69 -6.04
CA ASP A 79 3.56 0.94 -7.30
C ASP A 79 2.36 -0.01 -7.44
N LEU A 80 1.97 -0.67 -6.35
CA LEU A 80 0.80 -1.53 -6.30
C LEU A 80 -0.49 -0.73 -6.51
N TRP A 81 -0.61 0.43 -5.86
CA TRP A 81 -1.73 1.35 -6.06
C TRP A 81 -1.86 1.76 -7.54
N MET A 82 -0.76 2.16 -8.17
CA MET A 82 -0.74 2.55 -9.59
C MET A 82 -1.11 1.39 -10.51
N ALA A 83 -0.62 0.18 -10.24
CA ALA A 83 -0.99 -1.00 -11.02
C ALA A 83 -2.48 -1.34 -10.90
N ARG A 84 -3.05 -1.23 -9.68
CA ARG A 84 -4.48 -1.44 -9.45
C ARG A 84 -5.34 -0.39 -10.15
N HIS A 85 -4.91 0.88 -10.16
CA HIS A 85 -5.55 1.96 -10.90
C HIS A 85 -5.53 1.71 -12.41
N GLU A 86 -4.37 1.33 -12.98
CA GLU A 86 -4.27 1.01 -14.40
C GLU A 86 -5.12 -0.21 -14.80
N TRP A 87 -5.17 -1.24 -13.96
CA TRP A 87 -6.08 -2.35 -14.17
C TRP A 87 -7.54 -1.89 -14.14
N ALA A 88 -7.96 -1.10 -13.14
CA ALA A 88 -9.33 -0.58 -13.08
C ALA A 88 -9.72 0.22 -14.33
N LYS A 89 -8.80 1.06 -14.82
CA LYS A 89 -8.98 1.87 -16.03
C LYS A 89 -9.15 1.02 -17.29
N LYS A 90 -8.30 0.01 -17.47
CA LYS A 90 -8.33 -0.86 -18.66
C LYS A 90 -9.45 -1.90 -18.61
N ASN A 91 -9.78 -2.38 -17.42
CA ASN A 91 -10.80 -3.40 -17.18
C ASN A 91 -12.26 -2.86 -17.30
N MET A 92 -12.43 -1.56 -17.55
CA MET A 92 -13.74 -0.92 -17.52
C MET A 92 -14.71 -1.43 -18.60
N PHE A 93 -14.19 -1.80 -19.77
CA PHE A 93 -15.01 -2.23 -20.90
C PHE A 93 -14.86 -3.72 -21.23
N GLU A 94 -13.67 -4.27 -20.99
CA GLU A 94 -13.34 -5.68 -21.20
C GLU A 94 -12.27 -6.08 -20.18
N ILE A 95 -12.26 -7.36 -19.78
CA ILE A 95 -11.27 -7.84 -18.82
C ILE A 95 -9.86 -7.77 -19.42
N ASP A 96 -9.03 -6.86 -18.92
CA ASP A 96 -7.62 -6.77 -19.30
C ASP A 96 -6.78 -7.72 -18.44
N ARG A 97 -6.55 -8.93 -18.97
CA ARG A 97 -5.79 -9.98 -18.29
C ARG A 97 -4.32 -9.62 -18.07
N GLU A 98 -3.73 -8.78 -18.92
CA GLU A 98 -2.33 -8.40 -18.77
C GLU A 98 -2.18 -7.38 -17.63
N ALA A 99 -3.07 -6.40 -17.55
CA ALA A 99 -3.11 -5.46 -16.45
C ALA A 99 -3.39 -6.17 -15.11
N LEU A 100 -4.30 -7.15 -15.10
CA LEU A 100 -4.55 -8.01 -13.94
C LEU A 100 -3.29 -8.77 -13.52
N ARG A 101 -2.60 -9.42 -14.47
CA ARG A 101 -1.36 -10.16 -14.20
C ARG A 101 -0.27 -9.25 -13.61
N VAL A 102 -0.12 -8.03 -14.12
CA VAL A 102 0.84 -7.04 -13.59
C VAL A 102 0.49 -6.66 -12.15
N TYR A 103 -0.80 -6.46 -11.86
CA TYR A 103 -1.28 -6.17 -10.51
C TYR A 103 -1.01 -7.33 -9.55
N GLU A 104 -1.39 -8.57 -9.92
CA GLU A 104 -1.20 -9.77 -9.08
C GLU A 104 0.29 -10.04 -8.79
N VAL A 105 1.18 -9.84 -9.76
CA VAL A 105 2.64 -9.97 -9.55
C VAL A 105 3.15 -8.95 -8.55
N LYS A 106 2.68 -7.70 -8.62
CA LYS A 106 3.07 -6.65 -7.68
C LYS A 106 2.47 -6.89 -6.28
N GLU A 107 1.25 -7.38 -6.19
CA GLU A 107 0.61 -7.75 -4.92
C GLU A 107 1.39 -8.88 -4.23
N ALA A 108 1.72 -9.93 -4.98
CA ALA A 108 2.53 -11.04 -4.48
C ALA A 108 3.92 -10.58 -4.02
N ALA A 109 4.57 -9.66 -4.73
CA ALA A 109 5.87 -9.11 -4.33
C ALA A 109 5.80 -8.31 -3.02
N VAL A 110 4.76 -7.48 -2.85
CA VAL A 110 4.51 -6.73 -1.62
C VAL A 110 4.24 -7.67 -0.45
N LEU A 111 3.44 -8.72 -0.66
CA LEU A 111 3.16 -9.71 0.38
C LEU A 111 4.37 -10.59 0.69
N ALA A 112 5.22 -10.90 -0.29
CA ALA A 112 6.47 -11.64 -0.05
C ALA A 112 7.46 -10.84 0.82
N ALA A 113 7.46 -9.51 0.70
CA ALA A 113 8.25 -8.63 1.57
C ALA A 113 7.86 -8.78 3.06
N LEU A 114 6.63 -9.22 3.38
CA LEU A 114 6.22 -9.57 4.76
C LEU A 114 6.90 -10.82 5.30
N THR A 115 7.26 -11.73 4.41
CA THR A 115 7.75 -13.07 4.75
C THR A 115 9.27 -13.20 4.68
N THR A 116 9.95 -12.18 4.16
CA THR A 116 11.41 -12.17 4.09
C THR A 116 11.92 -11.78 5.46
N PRO A 117 12.56 -12.70 6.22
CA PRO A 117 13.11 -12.33 7.50
C PRO A 117 14.20 -11.30 7.26
N THR A 118 14.07 -10.12 7.88
CA THR A 118 15.13 -9.11 7.96
C THR A 118 16.47 -9.72 8.45
N ASP A 119 16.41 -10.89 9.09
CA ASP A 119 17.54 -11.70 9.54
C ASP A 119 18.50 -12.16 8.41
N LEU A 120 18.07 -12.24 7.14
CA LEU A 120 18.97 -12.57 6.03
C LEU A 120 19.84 -11.38 5.57
N LEU A 121 19.52 -10.15 6.00
CA LEU A 121 20.36 -8.95 5.75
C LEU A 121 21.40 -8.72 6.86
N MET A 122 21.41 -9.51 7.93
CA MET A 122 22.44 -9.45 8.98
C MET A 122 23.61 -10.42 8.78
N VAL A 123 23.60 -11.22 7.69
CA VAL A 123 24.61 -12.28 7.45
C VAL A 123 25.34 -12.13 6.10
N ALA A 124 25.34 -10.94 5.49
CA ALA A 124 26.14 -10.67 4.29
C ALA A 124 27.09 -9.48 4.49
#